data_AF-A0A7V5GVF2-F1
#
_entry.id   AF-A0A7V5GVF2-F1
#
_cell.length_a   1.000
_cell.length_b   1.000
_cell.length_c   1.000
_cell.angle_alpha   90.00
_cell.angle_beta   90.00
_cell.angle_gamma   90.00
#
_symmetry.space_group_name_H-M   'P 1'
#
loop_
_entity.id
_entity.type
_entity.pdbx_description
1 polymer ?
#
loop_
_entity_poly.entity_id
_entity_poly.type
_entity_poly.pdbx_seq_one_letter_code
_entity_poly.pdbx_strand_id
1 'polypeptide(L)' 'NSMLDQGVHLPPSGYEAWFVSAAHNEDVIEQTISATYNALRSI' A
#
# COMPACT_ATOMS: atom_id res chain seq x y z
N ASN A 1 4.61 10.56 -4.72
CA ASN A 1 4.99 9.25 -4.16
C ASN A 1 3.74 8.39 -4.20
N SER A 2 3.43 7.76 -5.34
CA SER A 2 2.04 7.45 -5.74
C SER A 2 1.24 6.61 -4.74
N MET A 3 1.88 5.74 -3.97
CA MET A 3 1.21 4.99 -2.90
C MET A 3 0.91 5.84 -1.67
N LEU A 4 1.88 6.66 -1.25
CA LEU A 4 1.74 7.59 -0.11
C LEU A 4 0.68 8.66 -0.38
N ASP A 5 0.61 9.16 -1.61
CA ASP A 5 -0.39 10.15 -2.03
C ASP A 5 -1.83 9.58 -1.99
N GLN A 6 -1.96 8.25 -2.04
CA GLN A 6 -3.21 7.50 -1.90
C GLN A 6 -3.45 6.99 -0.46
N GLY A 7 -2.62 7.42 0.51
CA GLY A 7 -2.78 7.07 1.92
C GLY A 7 -2.15 5.73 2.33
N VAL A 8 -1.41 5.06 1.45
CA VAL A 8 -0.70 3.81 1.77
C VAL A 8 0.78 4.10 2.05
N HIS A 9 1.17 4.01 3.32
CA HIS A 9 2.55 4.21 3.74
C HIS A 9 3.34 2.89 3.70
N LEU A 10 4.04 2.67 2.59
CA LEU A 10 4.95 1.54 2.43
C LEU A 10 6.26 1.78 3.18
N PRO A 11 7.01 0.72 3.53
CA PRO A 11 8.40 0.88 3.92
C PRO A 11 9.18 1.67 2.85
N PRO A 12 10.04 2.63 3.25
CA PRO A 12 10.77 3.49 2.31
C PRO A 12 11.85 2.76 1.49
N SER A 13 12.04 1.45 1.70
CA SER A 13 13.00 0.62 0.97
C SER A 13 12.40 -0.72 0.56
N GLY A 14 12.72 -1.19 -0.65
CA GLY A 14 12.41 -2.55 -1.11
C GLY A 14 13.17 -3.66 -0.38
N TYR A 15 14.12 -3.30 0.49
CA TYR A 15 14.87 -4.22 1.35
C TYR A 15 14.33 -4.30 2.77
N GLU A 16 13.22 -3.61 3.07
CA GLU A 16 12.56 -3.64 4.37
C GLU A 16 11.33 -4.55 4.35
N ALA A 17 11.10 -5.22 5.49
CA ALA A 17 9.92 -6.05 5.67
C ALA A 17 8.66 -5.22 5.94
N TRP A 18 7.52 -5.82 5.67
CA TRP A 18 6.22 -5.27 6.05
C TRP A 18 5.74 -5.91 7.34
N PHE A 19 4.99 -5.12 8.12
CA PHE A 19 4.31 -5.61 9.31
C PHE A 19 2.82 -5.36 9.17
N VAL A 20 2.03 -6.42 9.33
CA VAL A 20 0.57 -6.37 9.32
C VAL A 20 0.04 -6.59 10.73
N SER A 21 -1.19 -6.19 10.97
CA SER A 21 -1.88 -6.35 12.25
C SER A 21 -3.29 -6.88 12.03
N ALA A 22 -3.92 -7.41 13.10
CA ALA A 22 -5.31 -7.85 13.06
C ALA A 22 -6.32 -6.71 12.77
N ALA A 23 -5.89 -5.44 12.77
CA ALA A 23 -6.71 -4.31 12.35
C ALA A 23 -6.85 -4.21 10.82
N HIS A 24 -5.98 -4.88 10.04
CA HIS A 24 -6.09 -4.94 8.60
C HIS A 24 -7.18 -5.95 8.22
N ASN A 25 -8.39 -5.45 8.01
CA ASN A 25 -9.53 -6.23 7.54
C ASN A 25 -9.58 -6.25 5.99
N GLU A 26 -10.57 -6.95 5.44
CA GLU A 26 -10.75 -7.10 3.99
C GLU A 26 -10.82 -5.75 3.26
N ASP A 27 -11.53 -4.78 3.83
CA ASP A 27 -11.70 -3.45 3.23
C ASP A 27 -10.35 -2.72 3.08
N VAL A 28 -9.49 -2.81 4.09
CA VAL A 28 -8.14 -2.20 4.06
C VAL A 28 -7.26 -2.91 3.03
N ILE A 29 -7.38 -4.23 2.90
CA ILE A 29 -6.64 -5.02 1.91
C ILE A 29 -7.05 -4.59 0.49
N GLU A 30 -8.36 -4.52 0.21
CA GLU A 30 -8.87 -4.12 -1.09
C GLU A 30 -8.47 -2.68 -1.46
N GLN A 31 -8.52 -1.75 -0.50
CA GLN A 31 -8.03 -0.38 -0.69
C GLN A 31 -6.54 -0.35 -1.05
N THR A 32 -5.72 -1.17 -0.37
CA THR A 32 -4.27 -1.25 -0.64
C THR A 32 -3.98 -1.81 -2.03
N ILE A 33 -4.74 -2.82 -2.46
CA ILE A 33 -4.63 -3.41 -3.80
C ILE A 33 -5.01 -2.38 -4.86
N SER A 34 -6.12 -1.67 -4.69
CA SER A 34 -6.58 -0.63 -5.60
C SER A 34 -5.56 0.50 -5.74
N ALA A 35 -5.00 0.97 -4.61
CA ALA A 35 -3.94 1.97 -4.60
C ALA A 35 -2.69 1.52 -5.37
N THR A 36 -2.31 0.24 -5.21
CA THR A 36 -1.18 -0.38 -5.93
C THR A 36 -1.42 -0.37 -7.43
N TYR A 37 -2.59 -0.78 -7.90
CA TYR A 37 -2.93 -0.74 -9.33
C TYR A 37 -2.87 0.68 -9.91
N ASN A 38 -3.41 1.66 -9.19
CA ASN A 38 -3.35 3.06 -9.62
C ASN A 38 -1.92 3.58 -9.67
N ALA A 39 -1.10 3.25 -8.66
CA ALA A 39 0.29 3.63 -8.61
C ALA A 39 1.08 3.03 -9.78
N LEU A 40 0.89 1.74 -10.09
CA LEU A 40 1.55 1.06 -11.21
C LEU A 40 1.16 1.63 -12.58
N ARG A 41 -0.07 2.10 -12.75
CA ARG A 41 -0.52 2.78 -13.99
C ARG A 41 0.06 4.18 -14.17
N SER A 42 0.56 4.79 -13.09
CA SER A 42 1.12 6.16 -13.09
C SER A 42 2.62 6.22 -13.37
N ILE A 43 3.24 5.07 -13.65
CA ILE A 43 4.67 4.88 -13.97
C ILE A 43 4.79 4.63 -15.47
#